data_AF-A0A6A6SBH6-F1
#
_entry.id   AF-A0A6A6SBH6-F1
#
_cell.length_a   1.000
_cell.length_b   1.000
_cell.length_c   1.000
_cell.angle_alpha   90.00
_cell.angle_beta   90.00
_cell.angle_gamma   90.00
#
_symmetry.space_group_name_H-M   'P 1'
#
loop_
_entity.id
_entity.type
_entity.pdbx_description
1 polymer ?
#
loop_
_entity_poly.entity_id
_entity_poly.type
_entity_poly.pdbx_seq_one_letter_code
_entity_poly.pdbx_strand_id
1 'polypeptide(L)' 'ISDVVPTQSDSDCVICSDSNEIMRKLRVCDHVFGEECLEAQLGTYHPNRYKCALCRRSLI' A
#
# COMPACT_ATOMS: atom_id res chain seq x y z
N ILE A 1 3.24 0.85 32.40
CA ILE A 1 3.33 0.06 31.15
C ILE A 1 3.45 1.11 30.07
N SER A 2 4.65 1.31 29.53
CA SER A 2 4.86 2.36 28.51
C SER A 2 4.40 1.79 27.19
N ASP A 3 3.28 2.29 26.68
CA ASP A 3 2.81 2.01 25.33
C ASP A 3 3.85 2.54 24.35
N VAL A 4 4.71 1.65 23.88
CA VAL A 4 5.64 1.93 22.79
C VAL A 4 4.76 1.98 21.55
N VAL A 5 4.20 3.15 21.24
CA VAL A 5 3.50 3.38 19.98
C VAL A 5 4.56 3.19 18.89
N PRO A 6 4.46 2.18 18.02
CA PRO A 6 5.38 2.06 16.90
C PRO A 6 5.22 3.35 16.09
N THR A 7 6.25 4.17 16.07
CA THR A 7 6.33 5.32 15.16
C THR A 7 6.27 4.73 13.77
N GLN A 8 5.10 4.78 13.14
CA GLN A 8 4.92 4.38 11.75
C GLN A 8 5.97 5.15 10.95
N SER A 9 6.94 4.43 10.41
CA SER A 9 7.93 5.02 9.51
C SER A 9 7.17 5.46 8.25
N ASP A 10 7.64 6.53 7.59
CA ASP A 10 7.12 6.93 6.26
C ASP A 10 7.25 5.79 5.19
N SER A 11 7.88 4.68 5.55
CA SER A 11 8.11 3.47 4.75
C SER A 11 7.13 2.32 5.04
N ASP A 12 6.13 2.51 5.91
CA ASP A 12 5.20 1.43 6.25
C ASP A 12 4.10 1.31 5.19
N CYS A 13 3.85 0.08 4.72
CA CYS A 13 2.80 -0.13 3.75
C CYS A 13 1.43 -0.07 4.41
N VAL A 14 0.54 0.78 3.88
CA VAL A 14 -0.84 0.93 4.38
C VAL A 14 -1.73 -0.31 4.22
N ILE A 15 -1.29 -1.35 3.50
CA ILE A 15 -2.04 -2.60 3.31
C ILE A 15 -1.71 -3.61 4.42
N CYS A 16 -0.42 -3.92 4.62
CA CYS A 16 0.01 -4.89 5.63
C CYS A 16 0.40 -4.26 6.98
N SER A 17 0.57 -2.93 7.02
CA SER A 17 1.11 -2.17 8.17
C SER A 17 2.54 -2.56 8.58
N ASP A 18 3.28 -3.22 7.69
CA ASP A 18 4.69 -3.58 7.86
C ASP A 18 5.61 -2.73 6.96
N SER A 19 6.86 -2.60 7.39
CA SER A 19 7.94 -2.04 6.58
C SER A 19 8.24 -2.95 5.39
N ASN A 20 8.27 -2.38 4.18
CA ASN A 20 8.64 -3.12 2.98
C ASN A 20 10.01 -2.64 2.48
N GLU A 21 10.84 -3.57 1.97
CA GLU A 21 12.13 -3.21 1.37
C GLU A 21 11.95 -2.31 0.14
N ILE A 22 10.89 -2.57 -0.64
CA ILE A 22 10.56 -1.84 -1.87
C ILE A 22 9.16 -1.26 -1.78
N MET A 23 9.09 0.07 -1.88
CA MET A 23 7.87 0.84 -1.88
C MET A 23 7.62 1.42 -3.28
N ARG A 24 6.42 1.24 -3.81
CA ARG A 24 6.00 1.76 -5.12
C ARG A 24 4.97 2.89 -4.97
N LYS A 25 5.27 4.02 -5.62
CA LYS A 25 4.35 5.16 -5.72
C LYS A 25 3.46 5.04 -6.95
N LEU A 26 2.16 5.15 -6.78
CA LEU A 26 1.20 5.19 -7.88
C LEU A 26 1.25 6.54 -8.60
N ARG A 27 1.38 6.53 -9.93
CA ARG A 27 1.47 7.77 -10.73
C ARG A 27 0.18 8.59 -10.78
N VAL A 28 -0.97 7.94 -10.52
CA VAL A 28 -2.32 8.54 -10.67
C VAL A 28 -2.81 9.28 -9.43
N CYS A 29 -2.22 9.02 -8.26
CA CYS A 29 -2.67 9.56 -6.98
C CYS A 29 -1.58 9.72 -5.93
N ASP A 30 -0.31 9.47 -6.28
CA ASP A 30 0.87 9.60 -5.44
C ASP A 30 0.90 8.77 -4.14
N HIS A 31 -0.10 7.90 -3.93
CA HIS A 31 -0.10 6.96 -2.80
C HIS A 31 0.96 5.88 -2.97
N VAL A 32 1.57 5.48 -1.85
CA VAL A 32 2.69 4.54 -1.79
C VAL A 32 2.23 3.24 -1.15
N PHE A 33 2.66 2.12 -1.71
CA PHE A 33 2.38 0.77 -1.23
C PHE A 33 3.65 -0.08 -1.32
N GLY A 34 3.77 -1.11 -0.47
CA GLY A 34 4.78 -2.14 -0.66
C GLY A 34 4.59 -2.81 -2.02
N GLU A 35 5.69 -3.09 -2.72
CA GLU A 35 5.67 -3.71 -4.05
C GLU A 35 4.89 -5.03 -4.04
N GLU A 36 5.20 -5.91 -3.08
CA GLU A 36 4.54 -7.21 -2.94
C GLU A 36 3.03 -7.07 -2.69
N CYS A 37 2.62 -6.11 -1.85
CA CYS A 37 1.22 -5.85 -1.56
C CYS A 37 0.47 -5.32 -2.80
N LEU A 38 1.12 -4.44 -3.57
CA LEU A 38 0.55 -3.91 -4.81
C LEU A 38 0.42 -5.00 -5.88
N GLU A 39 1.43 -5.85 -6.04
CA GLU A 39 1.40 -6.99 -6.96
C GLU A 39 0.33 -8.02 -6.55
N ALA A 40 0.23 -8.34 -5.26
CA ALA A 40 -0.80 -9.22 -4.73
C ALA A 40 -2.20 -8.66 -5.03
N GLN A 41 -2.43 -7.35 -4.81
CA GLN A 41 -3.69 -6.69 -5.16
C GLN A 41 -4.01 -6.89 -6.65
N LEU A 42 -3.07 -6.56 -7.54
CA LEU A 42 -3.22 -6.64 -9.00
C LEU A 42 -3.45 -8.08 -9.49
N GLY A 43 -2.90 -9.08 -8.80
CA GLY A 43 -3.05 -10.51 -9.09
C GLY A 43 -4.39 -11.13 -8.66
N THR A 44 -5.17 -10.45 -7.79
CA THR A 44 -6.46 -10.98 -7.33
C THR A 44 -7.51 -11.03 -8.45
N TYR A 45 -8.59 -11.81 -8.27
CA TYR A 45 -9.77 -11.80 -9.16
C TYR A 45 -10.83 -10.76 -8.75
N HIS A 46 -10.45 -9.75 -7.97
CA HIS A 46 -11.38 -8.74 -7.50
C HIS A 46 -11.62 -7.65 -8.56
N PRO A 47 -12.88 -7.21 -8.82
CA PRO A 47 -13.16 -6.20 -9.85
C PRO A 47 -12.50 -4.84 -9.59
N ASN A 48 -12.17 -4.52 -8.33
CA ASN A 48 -11.47 -3.29 -7.97
C ASN A 48 -9.94 -3.46 -7.84
N ARG A 49 -9.35 -4.56 -8.33
CA ARG A 49 -7.89 -4.79 -8.26
C ARG A 49 -7.05 -3.68 -8.92
N TYR A 50 -7.62 -3.01 -9.93
CA TYR A 50 -7.01 -1.87 -10.60
C TYR A 50 -7.44 -0.52 -10.01
N LYS A 51 -7.84 -0.47 -8.74
CA LYS A 51 -8.11 0.78 -8.01
C LYS A 51 -7.15 0.92 -6.85
N CYS A 52 -6.72 2.14 -6.57
CA CYS A 52 -5.93 2.46 -5.39
C CYS A 52 -6.68 2.04 -4.11
N ALA A 53 -6.03 1.30 -3.21
CA ALA A 53 -6.63 0.87 -1.95
C ALA A 53 -7.01 2.05 -1.02
N LEU A 54 -6.34 3.20 -1.14
CA LEU A 54 -6.61 4.40 -0.34
C LEU A 54 -7.72 5.27 -0.94
N CYS A 55 -7.53 5.77 -2.17
CA CYS A 55 -8.43 6.77 -2.76
C CYS A 55 -9.35 6.23 -3.87
N ARG A 56 -9.26 4.92 -4.19
CA ARG A 56 -10.08 4.24 -5.21
C ARG A 56 -9.94 4.78 -6.64
N ARG A 57 -8.95 5.63 -6.91
CA ARG A 57 -8.61 6.08 -8.27
C ARG A 57 -8.11 4.90 -9.12
N SER A 58 -8.51 4.86 -10.39
CA SER A 58 -8.08 3.84 -11.35
C SER A 58 -6.56 3.89 -11.55
N LEU A 59 -5.92 2.73 -11.52
CA LEU A 59 -4.48 2.53 -11.78
C LEU A 59 -4.16 2.43 -13.28
N ILE A 60 -5.18 2.16 -14.09
CA ILE A 60 -5.17 2.20 -15.55
C ILE A 60 -5.77 3.50 -16.06
#